data_AF-A0A5M9ZF80-F1
#
_entry.id   AF-A0A5M9ZF80-F1
#
_cell.length_a   1.000
_cell.length_b   1.000
_cell.length_c   1.000
_cell.angle_alpha   90.00
_cell.angle_beta   90.00
_cell.angle_gamma   90.00
#
_symmetry.space_group_name_H-M   'P 1'
#
loop_
_entity.id
_entity.type
_entity.pdbx_description
1 polymer ?
#
loop_
_entity_poly.entity_id
_entity_poly.type
_entity_poly.pdbx_seq_one_letter_code
_entity_poly.pdbx_strand_id
1 'polypeptide(L)'
;MAEDNKKVITVNFDMFDKTPEEKTAEANKVAKSFGISDEAIAEVEDYKAKLTRYDAWELPFMGYVNDDGYGYAYVPDAAIVREPYWDAHKAFLALPEDVQTAFAIRMLFTHRPVDRYGASMFLHYQRGFQVNFVGEGANKY
;
A
#
# COMPACT_ATOMS: atom_id res chain seq x y z
N MET A 1 -28.79 7.16 -15.01
CA MET A 1 -27.63 6.31 -15.36
C MET A 1 -26.41 7.09 -14.92
N ALA A 2 -25.85 6.75 -13.75
CA ALA A 2 -24.55 7.29 -13.36
C ALA A 2 -23.53 6.28 -13.87
N GLU A 3 -22.61 6.71 -14.73
CA GLU A 3 -21.46 5.89 -15.06
C GLU A 3 -20.72 5.61 -13.73
N ASP A 4 -20.69 4.33 -13.35
CA ASP A 4 -19.92 3.79 -12.25
C ASP A 4 -18.47 4.22 -12.43
N ASN A 5 -18.08 5.32 -11.80
CA ASN A 5 -16.70 5.79 -11.74
C ASN A 5 -15.94 4.89 -10.76
N LYS A 6 -15.82 3.60 -11.09
CA LYS A 6 -15.16 2.61 -10.24
C LYS A 6 -13.70 3.02 -10.08
N LYS A 7 -13.29 3.21 -8.83
CA LYS A 7 -11.89 3.41 -8.43
C LYS A 7 -11.10 2.11 -8.65
N VAL A 8 -10.82 1.76 -9.91
CA VAL A 8 -10.09 0.53 -10.25
C VAL A 8 -8.61 0.85 -10.47
N ILE A 9 -7.73 0.18 -9.73
CA ILE A 9 -6.30 0.18 -9.96
C ILE A 9 -5.94 -1.11 -10.70
N THR A 10 -5.29 -0.99 -11.85
CA THR A 10 -4.74 -2.14 -12.57
C THR A 10 -3.25 -2.25 -12.29
N VAL A 11 -2.81 -3.39 -11.78
CA VAL A 11 -1.39 -3.69 -11.51
C VAL A 11 -0.93 -4.74 -12.51
N ASN A 12 -0.06 -4.35 -13.44
CA ASN A 12 0.55 -5.29 -14.38
C ASN A 12 1.75 -6.00 -13.72
N PHE A 13 1.75 -7.32 -13.74
CA PHE A 13 2.83 -8.17 -13.23
C PHE A 13 4.17 -7.95 -13.92
N ASP A 14 4.17 -7.49 -15.18
CA ASP A 14 5.41 -7.11 -15.89
C ASP A 14 6.17 -6.00 -15.15
N MET A 15 5.50 -5.25 -14.27
CA MET A 15 6.16 -4.24 -13.43
C MET A 15 7.07 -4.86 -12.38
N PHE A 16 6.88 -6.13 -11.99
CA PHE A 16 7.68 -6.74 -10.92
C PHE A 16 9.12 -7.05 -11.34
N ASP A 17 9.40 -7.16 -12.63
CA ASP A 17 10.76 -7.32 -13.18
C ASP A 17 11.48 -5.98 -13.45
N LYS A 18 10.79 -4.85 -13.21
CA LYS A 18 11.32 -3.49 -13.41
C LYS A 18 12.14 -3.00 -12.21
N THR A 19 12.92 -1.94 -12.44
CA THR A 19 13.72 -1.33 -11.37
C THR A 19 12.83 -0.70 -10.29
N PRO A 20 13.34 -0.50 -9.05
CA PRO A 20 12.60 0.20 -8.00
C PRO A 20 12.11 1.59 -8.42
N GLU A 21 12.88 2.31 -9.23
CA GLU A 21 12.56 3.64 -9.73
C GLU A 21 11.40 3.59 -10.72
N GLU A 22 11.41 2.64 -11.66
CA GLU A 22 10.32 2.43 -12.63
C GLU A 22 9.01 2.07 -11.93
N LYS A 23 9.06 1.17 -10.93
CA LYS A 23 7.90 0.80 -10.11
C LYS A 23 7.34 1.99 -9.34
N THR A 24 8.22 2.78 -8.73
CA THR A 24 7.83 3.98 -7.98
C THR A 24 7.20 5.02 -8.90
N ALA A 25 7.76 5.22 -10.10
CA ALA A 25 7.22 6.14 -11.09
C ALA A 25 5.81 5.73 -11.55
N GLU A 26 5.58 4.44 -11.85
CA GLU A 26 4.25 3.96 -12.24
C GLU A 26 3.24 4.06 -11.09
N ALA A 27 3.63 3.69 -9.87
CA ALA A 27 2.78 3.86 -8.70
C ALA A 27 2.38 5.32 -8.47
N ASN A 28 3.32 6.27 -8.64
CA ASN A 28 3.03 7.70 -8.52
C ASN A 28 2.09 8.18 -9.63
N LYS A 29 2.26 7.69 -10.85
CA LYS A 29 1.35 7.99 -11.96
C LYS A 29 -0.08 7.49 -11.68
N VAL A 30 -0.22 6.29 -11.11
CA VAL A 30 -1.50 5.75 -10.67
C VAL A 30 -2.10 6.60 -9.54
N ALA A 31 -1.32 6.96 -8.52
CA ALA A 31 -1.79 7.84 -7.45
C ALA A 31 -2.33 9.19 -7.98
N LYS A 32 -1.58 9.82 -8.89
CA LYS A 32 -1.99 11.07 -9.54
C LYS A 32 -3.25 10.94 -10.38
N SER A 33 -3.52 9.79 -11.02
CA SER A 33 -4.75 9.62 -11.79
C SER A 33 -6.00 9.61 -10.92
N PHE A 34 -5.85 9.44 -9.60
CA PHE A 34 -6.93 9.59 -8.62
C PHE A 34 -6.94 10.95 -7.90
N GLY A 35 -6.14 11.90 -8.37
CA GLY A 35 -6.11 13.27 -7.85
C GLY A 35 -5.19 13.48 -6.64
N ILE A 36 -4.35 12.50 -6.29
CA ILE A 36 -3.38 12.65 -5.20
C ILE A 36 -2.27 13.62 -5.64
N SER A 37 -1.98 14.59 -4.79
CA SER A 37 -1.01 15.65 -5.08
C SER A 37 0.44 15.20 -5.00
N ASP A 38 1.34 15.96 -5.62
CA ASP A 38 2.78 15.72 -5.55
C ASP A 38 3.32 15.86 -4.13
N GLU A 39 2.74 16.74 -3.32
CA GLU A 39 3.09 16.93 -1.91
C GLU A 39 2.76 15.68 -1.10
N ALA A 40 1.54 15.12 -1.25
CA ALA A 40 1.15 13.90 -0.56
C ALA A 40 2.01 12.70 -0.99
N ILE A 41 2.37 12.63 -2.29
CA ILE A 41 3.27 11.63 -2.84
C ILE A 41 4.69 11.76 -2.28
N ALA A 42 5.16 12.97 -2.01
CA ALA A 42 6.46 13.20 -1.39
C ALA A 42 6.47 12.79 0.09
N GLU A 43 5.41 13.09 0.84
CA GLU A 43 5.27 12.74 2.27
C GLU A 43 5.32 11.23 2.54
N VAL A 44 5.02 10.40 1.55
CA VAL A 44 5.18 8.94 1.64
C VAL A 44 6.62 8.56 2.02
N GLU A 45 7.63 9.28 1.53
CA GLU A 45 9.02 8.98 1.82
C GLU A 45 9.38 9.18 3.30
N ASP A 46 8.73 10.12 3.99
CA ASP A 46 8.94 10.33 5.42
C ASP A 46 8.46 9.14 6.25
N TYR A 47 7.32 8.54 5.88
CA TYR A 47 6.83 7.34 6.56
C TYR A 47 7.73 6.13 6.25
N LYS A 48 8.18 5.95 5.00
CA LYS A 48 9.14 4.92 4.61
C LYS A 48 10.47 5.06 5.38
N ALA A 49 10.96 6.28 5.56
CA ALA A 49 12.17 6.54 6.34
C ALA A 49 11.99 6.13 7.81
N LYS A 50 10.81 6.34 8.39
CA LYS A 50 10.49 5.85 9.74
C LYS A 50 10.42 4.32 9.78
N LEU A 51 9.76 3.67 8.81
CA LEU A 51 9.74 2.20 8.72
C LEU A 51 11.16 1.61 8.70
N THR A 52 12.08 2.20 7.93
CA THR A 52 13.49 1.79 7.91
C THR A 52 14.19 2.06 9.24
N ARG A 53 14.00 3.24 9.83
CA ARG A 53 14.65 3.64 11.09
C ARG A 53 14.30 2.70 12.25
N TYR A 54 13.06 2.23 12.29
CA TYR A 54 12.54 1.40 13.37
C TYR A 54 12.47 -0.10 13.00
N ASP A 55 13.00 -0.50 11.84
CA ASP A 55 12.95 -1.88 11.35
C ASP A 55 11.53 -2.48 11.33
N ALA A 56 10.57 -1.69 10.86
CA ALA A 56 9.14 -2.00 10.96
C ALA A 56 8.51 -2.44 9.62
N TRP A 57 9.31 -2.65 8.57
CA TRP A 57 8.82 -3.04 7.25
C TRP A 57 8.12 -4.42 7.23
N GLU A 58 8.37 -5.26 8.24
CA GLU A 58 7.76 -6.58 8.40
C GLU A 58 6.47 -6.58 9.22
N LEU A 59 6.07 -5.41 9.72
CA LEU A 59 4.94 -5.29 10.61
C LEU A 59 3.63 -5.04 9.85
N PRO A 60 2.48 -5.54 10.34
CA PRO A 60 1.18 -5.42 9.67
C PRO A 60 0.54 -4.02 9.89
N PHE A 61 1.27 -2.93 9.58
CA PHE A 61 0.84 -1.56 9.90
C PHE A 61 -0.31 -1.02 9.02
N MET A 62 -0.65 -1.67 7.90
CA MET A 62 -1.89 -1.39 7.14
C MET A 62 -3.07 -2.26 7.56
N GLY A 63 -2.85 -3.23 8.46
CA GLY A 63 -3.78 -4.30 8.83
C GLY A 63 -3.13 -5.67 8.65
N TYR A 64 -3.56 -6.66 9.42
CA TYR A 64 -3.13 -8.05 9.27
C TYR A 64 -3.97 -8.71 8.17
N VAL A 65 -3.32 -9.49 7.31
CA VAL A 65 -3.96 -10.37 6.33
C VAL A 65 -3.23 -11.70 6.45
N ASN A 66 -3.95 -12.82 6.38
CA ASN A 66 -3.29 -14.13 6.35
C ASN A 66 -2.65 -14.40 4.97
N ASP A 67 -1.87 -15.48 4.86
CA ASP A 67 -1.16 -15.84 3.61
C ASP A 67 -2.08 -16.05 2.39
N ASP A 68 -3.38 -16.30 2.63
CA ASP A 68 -4.40 -16.50 1.60
C ASP A 68 -5.14 -15.20 1.22
N GLY A 69 -4.72 -14.04 1.74
CA GLY A 69 -5.40 -12.77 1.47
C GLY A 69 -6.70 -12.55 2.26
N TYR A 70 -7.08 -13.48 3.14
CA TYR A 70 -8.27 -13.41 3.98
C TYR A 70 -8.00 -12.72 5.31
N GLY A 71 -9.06 -12.08 5.83
CA GLY A 71 -9.12 -11.62 7.21
C GLY A 71 -8.30 -10.36 7.44
N TYR A 72 -8.67 -9.25 6.79
CA TYR A 72 -8.27 -7.91 7.20
C TYR A 72 -8.61 -7.73 8.69
N ALA A 73 -7.64 -8.01 9.55
CA ALA A 73 -7.79 -8.00 10.98
C ALA A 73 -7.01 -6.81 11.54
N TYR A 74 -7.70 -6.04 12.36
CA TYR A 74 -7.09 -4.97 13.12
C TYR A 74 -6.29 -5.58 14.27
N VAL A 75 -4.96 -5.66 14.08
CA VAL A 75 -4.01 -6.16 15.11
C VAL A 75 -2.96 -5.09 15.39
N PRO A 76 -3.36 -3.94 15.99
CA PRO A 76 -2.50 -2.77 16.14
C PRO A 76 -1.24 -3.09 16.97
N ASP A 77 -1.37 -3.93 17.99
CA ASP A 77 -0.25 -4.30 18.87
C ASP A 77 0.83 -5.12 18.15
N ALA A 78 0.48 -5.80 17.04
CA ALA A 78 1.45 -6.53 16.22
C ALA A 78 2.33 -5.60 15.39
N ALA A 79 1.97 -4.31 15.27
CA ALA A 79 2.75 -3.31 14.56
C ALA A 79 3.59 -2.41 15.46
N ILE A 80 3.83 -2.85 16.71
CA ILE A 80 4.64 -2.12 17.70
C ILE A 80 6.06 -2.70 17.74
N VAL A 81 7.03 -1.87 17.38
CA VAL A 81 8.44 -2.06 17.70
C VAL A 81 8.61 -1.71 19.18
N ARG A 82 9.20 -2.62 19.96
CA ARG A 82 9.36 -2.43 21.42
C ARG A 82 10.57 -1.56 21.76
N GLU A 83 11.67 -1.70 21.02
CA GLU A 83 12.93 -1.01 21.30
C GLU A 83 13.68 -0.64 19.99
N PRO A 84 13.88 0.66 19.71
CA PRO A 84 13.21 1.80 20.36
C PRO A 84 11.70 1.74 20.13
N TYR A 85 10.91 2.15 21.13
CA TYR A 85 9.45 2.08 21.05
C TYR A 85 8.92 2.88 19.85
N TRP A 86 8.16 2.22 18.98
CA TRP A 86 7.42 2.87 17.92
C TRP A 86 6.24 2.03 17.44
N ASP A 87 5.08 2.67 17.36
CA ASP A 87 3.85 2.06 16.85
C ASP A 87 3.68 2.47 15.39
N ALA A 88 4.03 1.55 14.48
CA ALA A 88 4.00 1.79 13.05
C ALA A 88 2.56 1.97 12.54
N HIS A 89 1.59 1.26 13.13
CA HIS A 89 0.19 1.35 12.72
C HIS A 89 -0.43 2.69 13.13
N LYS A 90 -0.22 3.13 14.37
CA LYS A 90 -0.67 4.45 14.81
C LYS A 90 -0.01 5.57 14.02
N ALA A 91 1.28 5.41 13.68
CA ALA A 91 1.98 6.36 12.82
C ALA A 91 1.40 6.40 11.40
N PHE A 92 0.98 5.26 10.84
CA PHE A 92 0.30 5.18 9.54
C PHE A 92 -1.06 5.88 9.56
N LEU A 93 -1.90 5.60 10.57
CA LEU A 93 -3.22 6.20 10.70
C LEU A 93 -3.18 7.72 10.93
N ALA A 94 -2.08 8.24 11.47
CA ALA A 94 -1.87 9.67 11.67
C ALA A 94 -1.50 10.44 10.38
N LEU A 95 -1.15 9.73 9.30
CA LEU A 95 -0.87 10.36 8.00
C LEU A 95 -2.17 10.92 7.39
N PRO A 96 -2.09 11.99 6.56
CA PRO A 96 -3.24 12.41 5.76
C PRO A 96 -3.77 11.27 4.88
N GLU A 97 -5.08 11.27 4.62
CA GLU A 97 -5.75 10.21 3.83
C GLU A 97 -5.10 10.00 2.46
N ASP A 98 -4.73 11.07 1.79
CA ASP A 98 -4.06 11.02 0.49
C ASP A 98 -2.67 10.39 0.58
N VAL A 99 -1.93 10.65 1.65
CA VAL A 99 -0.61 10.05 1.90
C VAL A 99 -0.75 8.56 2.21
N GLN A 100 -1.73 8.15 3.01
CA GLN A 100 -2.03 6.73 3.25
C GLN A 100 -2.38 6.02 1.95
N THR A 101 -3.20 6.65 1.11
CA THR A 101 -3.65 6.09 -0.17
C THR A 101 -2.47 5.98 -1.15
N ALA A 102 -1.64 7.01 -1.27
CA ALA A 102 -0.43 6.97 -2.09
C ALA A 102 0.56 5.90 -1.61
N PHE A 103 0.75 5.77 -0.30
CA PHE A 103 1.57 4.73 0.29
C PHE A 103 1.04 3.36 -0.13
N ALA A 104 -0.24 3.06 0.12
CA ALA A 104 -0.83 1.78 -0.23
C ALA A 104 -0.76 1.49 -1.74
N ILE A 105 -0.94 2.50 -2.60
CA ILE A 105 -0.75 2.34 -4.05
C ILE A 105 0.70 1.94 -4.36
N ARG A 106 1.72 2.57 -3.76
CA ARG A 106 3.12 2.17 -3.95
C ARG A 106 3.37 0.73 -3.53
N MET A 107 2.78 0.31 -2.40
CA MET A 107 2.93 -1.05 -1.89
C MET A 107 2.48 -2.11 -2.88
N LEU A 108 1.50 -1.82 -3.77
CA LEU A 108 1.08 -2.73 -4.83
C LEU A 108 2.19 -3.06 -5.84
N PHE A 109 3.14 -2.14 -6.05
CA PHE A 109 4.18 -2.25 -7.08
C PHE A 109 5.57 -2.59 -6.53
N THR A 110 5.88 -2.20 -5.28
CA THR A 110 7.28 -2.15 -4.80
C THR A 110 7.63 -3.13 -3.68
N HIS A 111 6.69 -3.91 -3.14
CA HIS A 111 6.93 -4.70 -1.92
C HIS A 111 6.53 -6.18 -2.00
N ARG A 112 6.85 -6.91 -0.91
CA ARG A 112 6.66 -8.36 -0.77
C ARG A 112 5.19 -8.75 -0.97
N PRO A 113 4.92 -10.02 -1.28
CA PRO A 113 3.56 -10.51 -1.46
C PRO A 113 2.56 -10.11 -0.37
N VAL A 114 2.94 -10.25 0.90
CA VAL A 114 2.11 -9.93 2.06
C VAL A 114 1.75 -8.44 2.14
N ASP A 115 2.71 -7.57 1.83
CA ASP A 115 2.51 -6.12 1.85
C ASP A 115 1.54 -5.68 0.74
N ARG A 116 1.59 -6.35 -0.43
CA ARG A 116 0.63 -6.13 -1.53
C ARG A 116 -0.79 -6.53 -1.15
N TYR A 117 -0.97 -7.65 -0.47
CA TYR A 117 -2.29 -8.07 0.02
C TYR A 117 -2.83 -7.10 1.06
N GLY A 118 -2.00 -6.70 2.04
CA GLY A 118 -2.36 -5.68 3.04
C GLY A 118 -2.78 -4.37 2.38
N ALA A 119 -2.03 -3.90 1.39
CA ALA A 119 -2.35 -2.69 0.64
C ALA A 119 -3.65 -2.81 -0.18
N SER A 120 -3.85 -3.93 -0.88
CA SER A 120 -5.07 -4.21 -1.64
C SER A 120 -6.30 -4.19 -0.73
N MET A 121 -6.23 -4.85 0.43
CA MET A 121 -7.33 -4.87 1.40
C MET A 121 -7.58 -3.50 2.02
N PHE A 122 -6.52 -2.76 2.39
CA PHE A 122 -6.66 -1.39 2.88
C PHE A 122 -7.36 -0.49 1.85
N LEU A 123 -6.89 -0.53 0.59
CA LEU A 123 -7.47 0.24 -0.51
C LEU A 123 -8.94 -0.14 -0.76
N HIS A 124 -9.28 -1.42 -0.65
CA HIS A 124 -10.66 -1.89 -0.79
C HIS A 124 -11.56 -1.39 0.34
N TYR A 125 -11.25 -1.75 1.59
CA TYR A 125 -12.14 -1.51 2.72
C TYR A 125 -12.13 -0.06 3.20
N GLN A 126 -10.99 0.62 3.17
CA GLN A 126 -10.85 1.97 3.72
C GLN A 126 -11.01 3.08 2.68
N ARG A 127 -10.81 2.77 1.39
CA ARG A 127 -10.77 3.78 0.32
C ARG A 127 -11.74 3.50 -0.84
N GLY A 128 -12.38 2.33 -0.86
CA GLY A 128 -13.36 1.94 -1.87
C GLY A 128 -12.77 1.64 -3.25
N PHE A 129 -11.48 1.30 -3.31
CA PHE A 129 -10.82 0.88 -4.55
C PHE A 129 -11.08 -0.60 -4.85
N GLN A 130 -10.94 -0.96 -6.13
CA GLN A 130 -10.78 -2.34 -6.57
C GLN A 130 -9.39 -2.47 -7.18
N VAL A 131 -8.64 -3.50 -6.79
CA VAL A 131 -7.34 -3.80 -7.38
C VAL A 131 -7.49 -4.98 -8.32
N ASN A 132 -7.08 -4.81 -9.56
CA ASN A 132 -7.08 -5.84 -10.58
C ASN A 132 -5.63 -6.16 -10.98
N PHE A 133 -5.21 -7.40 -10.78
CA PHE A 133 -3.90 -7.88 -11.18
C PHE A 133 -3.97 -8.49 -12.58
N VAL A 134 -3.07 -8.09 -13.46
CA VAL A 134 -3.02 -8.55 -14.87
C VAL A 134 -1.60 -8.95 -15.26
N GLY A 135 -1.45 -9.71 -16.34
CA GLY A 135 -0.16 -10.18 -16.85
C GLY A 135 0.14 -11.64 -16.53
N GLU A 136 1.28 -12.13 -17.01
CA GLU A 136 1.71 -13.51 -16.77
C GLU A 136 2.02 -13.72 -15.28
N GLY A 137 1.38 -14.72 -14.66
CA GLY A 137 1.49 -15.00 -13.22
C GLY A 137 0.47 -14.28 -12.33
N ALA A 138 -0.35 -13.39 -12.89
CA ALA A 138 -1.43 -12.73 -12.14
C ALA A 138 -2.53 -13.70 -11.67
N ASN A 139 -2.71 -14.83 -12.36
CA ASN A 139 -3.64 -15.90 -11.98
C ASN A 139 -3.27 -16.63 -10.66
N LYS A 140 -2.13 -16.28 -10.05
CA LYS A 140 -1.69 -16.76 -8.73
C LYS A 140 -2.02 -15.76 -7.61
N TYR A 141 -2.77 -14.70 -7.93
CA TYR A 141 -3.12 -13.55 -7.09
C TYR A 141 -4.61 -13.24 -7.20
#